data_AF-A0A812PJH1-F1
#
_entry.id   AF-A0A812PJH1-F1
#
_cell.length_a   1.000
_cell.length_b   1.000
_cell.length_c   1.000
_cell.angle_alpha   90.00
_cell.angle_beta   90.00
_cell.angle_gamma   90.00
#
_symmetry.space_group_name_H-M   'P 1'
#
loop_
_entity.id
_entity.type
_entity.pdbx_description
1 polymer ?
#
loop_
_entity_poly.entity_id
_entity_poly.type
_entity_poly.pdbx_seq_one_letter_code
_entity_poly.pdbx_strand_id
1 'polypeptide(L)'
;MFSPEMLKAAQGMMANMSPEDMQKMTQMAANMDPSVMDNMMKNMGGAAPGGMDSSQMKEQMQRIGQMSPDELKSSMSQAQTQMGGQKQYMYNASMQLKNEGNDHIKAQKYSEALGVYSKALENLKPFSGDDISQLRLSLLLNSAMCHLKQNDPARTVE
;
A
#
# COMPACT_ATOMS: atom_id res chain seq x y z
N MET A 1 -9.25 1.73 -3.69
CA MET A 1 -8.41 1.24 -2.59
C MET A 1 -8.26 2.47 -1.72
N PHE A 2 -8.84 2.47 -0.53
CA PHE A 2 -8.67 3.57 0.40
C PHE A 2 -7.20 3.57 0.81
N SER A 3 -6.46 4.62 0.44
CA SER A 3 -5.03 4.70 0.76
C SER A 3 -4.85 5.01 2.25
N PRO A 4 -3.73 4.59 2.86
CA PRO A 4 -3.41 4.93 4.26
C PRO A 4 -3.39 6.44 4.51
N GLU A 5 -3.02 7.24 3.51
CA GLU A 5 -3.10 8.70 3.58
C GLU A 5 -4.54 9.21 3.56
N MET A 6 -5.43 8.59 2.78
CA MET A 6 -6.84 8.95 2.74
C MET A 6 -7.53 8.69 4.09
N LEU A 7 -7.17 7.57 4.75
CA LEU A 7 -7.64 7.25 6.10
C LEU A 7 -7.08 8.21 7.15
N LYS A 8 -5.81 8.60 7.03
CA LYS A 8 -5.18 9.58 7.93
C LYS A 8 -5.77 10.98 7.76
N ALA A 9 -6.08 11.39 6.54
CA ALA A 9 -6.76 12.64 6.24
C ALA A 9 -8.20 12.65 6.78
N ALA A 10 -8.93 11.53 6.60
CA ALA A 10 -10.27 11.36 7.18
C ALA A 10 -10.23 11.36 8.72
N GLN A 11 -9.25 10.71 9.34
CA GLN A 11 -9.03 10.75 10.80
C GLN A 11 -8.68 12.16 11.29
N GLY A 12 -7.86 12.91 10.57
CA GLY A 12 -7.52 14.29 10.91
C GLY A 12 -8.71 15.25 10.81
N MET A 13 -9.57 15.06 9.81
CA MET A 13 -10.84 15.80 9.71
C MET A 13 -11.81 15.42 10.83
N MET A 14 -11.94 14.14 11.18
CA MET A 14 -12.80 13.72 12.31
C MET A 14 -12.28 14.18 13.67
N ALA A 15 -10.96 14.19 13.88
CA ALA A 15 -10.35 14.61 15.14
C ALA A 15 -10.52 16.12 15.42
N ASN A 16 -10.69 16.93 14.37
CA ASN A 16 -10.94 18.37 14.48
C ASN A 16 -12.41 18.76 14.32
N MET A 17 -13.31 17.80 14.06
CA MET A 17 -14.76 18.05 14.12
C MET A 17 -15.19 18.13 15.58
N SER A 18 -15.99 19.13 15.92
CA SER A 18 -16.59 19.19 17.24
C SER A 18 -17.59 18.02 17.42
N PRO A 19 -17.75 17.49 18.64
CA PRO A 19 -18.76 16.46 18.92
C PRO A 19 -20.19 16.89 18.53
N GLU A 20 -20.47 18.19 18.59
CA GLU A 20 -21.75 18.79 18.20
C GLU A 20 -21.96 18.77 16.69
N ASP A 21 -20.91 19.02 15.91
CA ASP A 21 -20.96 18.92 14.45
C ASP A 21 -21.09 17.48 13.99
N MET A 22 -20.46 16.54 14.70
CA MET A 22 -20.64 15.10 14.44
C MET A 22 -22.08 14.67 14.73
N GLN A 23 -22.65 15.08 15.87
CA GLN A 23 -24.04 14.80 16.20
C GLN A 23 -25.02 15.41 15.20
N LYS A 24 -24.79 16.63 14.73
CA LYS A 24 -25.61 17.26 13.68
C LYS A 24 -25.50 16.54 12.35
N MET A 25 -24.31 16.09 11.97
CA MET A 25 -24.10 15.35 10.73
C MET A 25 -24.72 13.95 10.82
N THR A 26 -24.60 13.27 11.97
CA THR A 26 -25.27 11.99 12.23
C THR A 26 -26.79 12.15 12.31
N GLN A 27 -27.31 13.24 12.89
CA GLN A 27 -28.75 13.55 12.85
C GLN A 27 -29.25 13.84 11.44
N MET A 28 -28.48 14.61 10.67
CA MET A 28 -28.82 14.90 9.28
C MET A 28 -28.82 13.63 8.44
N ALA A 29 -27.87 12.71 8.67
CA ALA A 29 -27.85 11.38 8.05
C ALA A 29 -28.97 10.46 8.55
N ALA A 30 -29.31 10.51 9.84
CA ALA A 30 -30.39 9.70 10.43
C ALA A 30 -31.79 10.16 9.99
N ASN A 31 -31.94 11.46 9.67
CA ASN A 31 -33.18 12.03 9.14
C ASN A 31 -33.25 12.02 7.60
N MET A 32 -32.22 11.50 6.93
CA MET A 32 -32.19 11.37 5.48
C MET A 32 -32.81 10.04 5.06
N ASP A 33 -33.73 10.08 4.10
CA ASP A 33 -34.43 8.87 3.66
C ASP A 33 -33.44 7.84 3.09
N PRO A 34 -33.48 6.56 3.53
CA PRO A 34 -32.56 5.52 3.08
C PRO A 34 -32.51 5.34 1.56
N SER A 35 -33.60 5.61 0.84
CA SER A 35 -33.68 5.52 -0.62
C SER A 35 -32.94 6.67 -1.33
N VAL A 36 -32.84 7.83 -0.68
CA VAL A 36 -32.10 8.99 -1.18
C VAL A 36 -30.60 8.76 -0.99
N MET A 37 -30.19 8.15 0.12
CA MET A 37 -28.79 7.77 0.34
C MET A 37 -28.33 6.66 -0.62
N ASP A 38 -29.20 5.68 -0.92
CA ASP A 38 -28.95 4.64 -1.92
C ASP A 38 -28.72 5.23 -3.31
N ASN A 39 -29.60 6.14 -3.74
CA ASN A 39 -29.46 6.85 -5.02
C ASN A 39 -28.24 7.79 -5.06
N MET A 40 -27.91 8.44 -3.94
CA MET A 40 -26.76 9.33 -3.87
C MET A 40 -25.44 8.55 -3.97
N MET A 41 -25.34 7.39 -3.33
CA MET A 41 -24.18 6.50 -3.44
C MET A 41 -24.06 5.88 -4.85
N LYS A 42 -25.20 5.62 -5.51
CA LYS A 42 -25.27 5.12 -6.89
C LYS A 42 -24.90 6.18 -7.94
N ASN A 43 -25.23 7.43 -7.68
CA ASN A 43 -24.95 8.57 -8.56
C ASN A 43 -23.56 9.18 -8.33
N MET A 44 -22.97 8.98 -7.14
CA MET A 44 -21.61 9.41 -6.80
C MET A 44 -20.57 8.32 -7.07
N GLY A 45 -20.62 7.73 -8.28
CA GLY A 45 -19.53 6.96 -8.88
C GLY A 45 -19.08 5.73 -8.09
N GLY A 46 -19.62 4.56 -8.45
CA GLY A 46 -19.20 3.22 -8.01
C GLY A 46 -17.70 2.92 -8.18
N ALA A 47 -16.86 3.49 -7.33
CA ALA A 47 -15.41 3.31 -7.33
C ALA A 47 -14.89 2.96 -5.93
N ALA A 48 -15.52 1.99 -5.26
CA ALA A 48 -14.78 1.08 -4.40
C ALA A 48 -14.23 -0.05 -5.31
N PRO A 49 -12.92 -0.09 -5.63
CA PRO A 49 -12.40 -1.13 -6.50
C PRO A 49 -12.46 -2.46 -5.77
N GLY A 50 -13.22 -3.41 -6.32
CA GLY A 50 -13.27 -4.77 -5.80
C GLY A 50 -14.57 -5.54 -5.97
N GLY A 51 -15.64 -4.98 -6.57
CA GLY A 51 -16.90 -5.73 -6.77
C GLY A 51 -17.56 -6.20 -5.46
N MET A 52 -17.25 -5.53 -4.35
CA MET A 52 -17.77 -5.87 -3.03
C MET A 52 -19.18 -5.29 -2.89
N ASP A 53 -20.16 -6.17 -2.63
CA ASP A 53 -21.57 -5.80 -2.54
C ASP A 53 -21.79 -4.77 -1.41
N SER A 54 -22.59 -3.74 -1.68
CA SER A 54 -22.80 -2.59 -0.77
C SER A 54 -23.41 -3.01 0.58
N SER A 55 -24.17 -4.10 0.58
CA SER A 55 -24.73 -4.72 1.79
C SER A 55 -23.64 -5.26 2.73
N GLN A 56 -22.66 -5.99 2.19
CA GLN A 56 -21.55 -6.58 2.96
C GLN A 56 -20.63 -5.50 3.54
N MET A 57 -20.37 -4.43 2.79
CA MET A 57 -19.56 -3.31 3.29
C MET A 57 -20.28 -2.57 4.42
N LYS A 58 -21.60 -2.35 4.29
CA LYS A 58 -22.40 -1.69 5.33
C LYS A 58 -22.44 -2.53 6.61
N GLU A 59 -22.59 -3.84 6.48
CA GLU A 59 -22.57 -4.74 7.63
C GLU A 59 -21.19 -4.80 8.29
N GLN A 60 -20.12 -4.83 7.49
CA GLN A 60 -18.74 -4.77 7.98
C GLN A 60 -18.45 -3.44 8.69
N MET A 61 -18.92 -2.32 8.15
CA MET A 61 -18.74 -0.99 8.74
C MET A 61 -19.59 -0.80 10.00
N GLN A 62 -20.78 -1.41 10.08
CA GLN A 62 -21.58 -1.47 11.30
C GLN A 62 -20.89 -2.31 12.38
N ARG A 63 -20.26 -3.44 12.04
CA ARG A 63 -19.46 -4.21 13.00
C ARG A 63 -18.25 -3.42 13.50
N ILE A 64 -17.59 -2.66 12.63
CA ILE A 64 -16.48 -1.76 13.02
C ILE A 64 -16.98 -0.61 13.90
N GLY A 65 -18.15 -0.04 13.61
CA GLY A 65 -18.77 0.99 14.42
C GLY A 65 -19.36 0.49 15.75
N GLN A 66 -19.59 -0.81 15.88
CA GLN A 66 -20.02 -1.48 17.13
C GLN A 66 -18.84 -1.91 18.01
N MET A 67 -17.62 -1.99 17.47
CA MET A 67 -16.42 -2.20 18.29
C MET A 67 -16.11 -0.94 19.09
N SER A 68 -15.71 -1.10 20.34
CA SER A 68 -15.23 0.03 21.13
C SER A 68 -13.97 0.63 20.49
N PRO A 69 -13.69 1.94 20.67
CA PRO A 69 -12.46 2.56 20.21
C PRO A 69 -11.20 1.82 20.69
N ASP A 70 -11.24 1.22 21.88
CA ASP A 70 -10.15 0.45 22.47
C ASP A 70 -9.95 -0.91 21.78
N GLU A 71 -11.02 -1.63 21.45
CA GLU A 71 -10.94 -2.89 20.69
C GLU A 71 -10.45 -2.66 19.26
N LEU A 72 -10.91 -1.60 18.60
CA LEU A 72 -10.44 -1.25 17.26
C LEU A 72 -8.96 -0.86 17.27
N LYS A 73 -8.53 -0.06 18.26
CA LYS A 73 -7.13 0.33 18.45
C LYS A 73 -6.24 -0.88 18.73
N SER A 74 -6.72 -1.82 19.56
CA SER A 74 -6.02 -3.08 19.85
C SER A 74 -5.87 -3.94 18.58
N SER A 75 -6.97 -4.10 17.83
CA SER A 75 -7.00 -4.82 16.56
C SER A 75 -6.06 -4.21 15.52
N MET A 76 -6.10 -2.87 15.36
CA MET A 76 -5.17 -2.16 14.47
C MET A 76 -3.73 -2.31 14.93
N SER A 77 -3.44 -2.16 16.23
CA SER A 77 -2.08 -2.26 16.76
C SER A 77 -1.49 -3.65 16.49
N GLN A 78 -2.26 -4.71 16.71
CA GLN A 78 -1.86 -6.08 16.41
C GLN A 78 -1.62 -6.30 14.91
N ALA A 79 -2.52 -5.79 14.06
CA ALA A 79 -2.35 -5.82 12.61
C ALA A 79 -1.08 -5.05 12.17
N GLN A 80 -0.80 -3.91 12.81
CA GLN A 80 0.38 -3.09 12.52
C GLN A 80 1.68 -3.81 12.93
N THR A 81 1.71 -4.50 14.06
CA THR A 81 2.85 -5.32 14.48
C THR A 81 3.10 -6.47 13.51
N GLN A 82 2.04 -7.19 13.09
CA GLN A 82 2.17 -8.27 12.12
C GLN A 82 2.68 -7.76 10.76
N MET A 83 2.11 -6.66 10.27
CA MET A 83 2.53 -6.01 9.03
C MET A 83 3.98 -5.48 9.12
N GLY A 84 4.38 -4.93 10.27
CA GLY A 84 5.74 -4.45 10.51
C GLY A 84 6.78 -5.57 10.44
N GLY A 85 6.49 -6.72 11.06
CA GLY A 85 7.34 -7.91 10.96
C GLY A 85 7.48 -8.42 9.53
N GLN A 86 6.37 -8.47 8.78
CA GLN A 86 6.37 -8.88 7.38
C GLN A 86 7.17 -7.90 6.51
N LYS A 87 6.99 -6.58 6.72
CA LYS A 87 7.76 -5.53 6.02
C LYS A 87 9.27 -5.75 6.24
N GLN A 88 9.70 -5.92 7.49
CA GLN A 88 11.12 -6.08 7.81
C GLN A 88 11.71 -7.36 7.19
N TYR A 89 10.97 -8.46 7.24
CA TYR A 89 11.39 -9.73 6.64
C TYR A 89 11.59 -9.59 5.12
N MET A 90 10.60 -9.02 4.42
CA MET A 90 10.66 -8.79 2.98
C MET A 90 11.75 -7.77 2.59
N TYR A 91 11.96 -6.74 3.40
CA TYR A 91 13.06 -5.79 3.21
C TYR A 91 14.42 -6.49 3.27
N ASN A 92 14.66 -7.29 4.31
CA ASN A 92 15.92 -8.02 4.49
C ASN A 92 16.16 -9.03 3.36
N ALA A 93 15.13 -9.76 2.94
CA ALA A 93 15.21 -10.66 1.79
C ALA A 93 15.56 -9.91 0.50
N SER A 94 14.95 -8.74 0.27
CA SER A 94 15.23 -7.89 -0.89
C SER A 94 16.66 -7.33 -0.87
N MET A 95 17.19 -7.02 0.31
CA MET A 95 18.59 -6.63 0.48
C MET A 95 19.57 -7.75 0.13
N GLN A 96 19.26 -9.00 0.47
CA GLN A 96 20.08 -10.15 0.07
C GLN A 96 20.09 -10.33 -1.44
N LEU A 97 18.92 -10.27 -2.08
CA LEU A 97 18.79 -10.33 -3.53
C LEU A 97 19.57 -9.18 -4.21
N LYS A 98 19.52 -7.96 -3.66
CA LYS A 98 20.36 -6.85 -4.16
C LYS A 98 21.85 -7.22 -4.16
N ASN A 99 22.34 -7.81 -3.08
CA ASN A 99 23.74 -8.19 -2.96
C ASN A 99 24.11 -9.31 -3.96
N GLU A 100 23.25 -10.33 -4.10
CA GLU A 100 23.41 -11.38 -5.12
C GLU A 100 23.44 -10.81 -6.54
N GLY A 101 22.52 -9.90 -6.87
CA GLY A 101 22.53 -9.20 -8.16
C GLY A 101 23.83 -8.38 -8.37
N ASN A 102 24.36 -7.75 -7.33
CA ASN A 102 25.64 -7.05 -7.41
C ASN A 102 26.82 -8.01 -7.67
N ASP A 103 26.77 -9.22 -7.14
CA ASP A 103 27.79 -10.24 -7.43
C ASP A 103 27.68 -10.75 -8.87
N HIS A 104 26.47 -10.87 -9.41
CA HIS A 104 26.26 -11.09 -10.85
C HIS A 104 26.83 -9.96 -11.72
N ILE A 105 26.66 -8.68 -11.32
CA ILE A 105 27.28 -7.54 -12.03
C ILE A 105 28.81 -7.69 -12.05
N LYS A 106 29.45 -8.03 -10.92
CA LYS A 106 30.91 -8.22 -10.85
C LYS A 106 31.36 -9.35 -11.78
N ALA A 107 30.57 -10.41 -11.88
CA ALA A 107 30.79 -11.51 -12.83
C ALA A 107 30.37 -11.19 -14.28
N GLN A 108 29.96 -9.94 -14.56
CA GLN A 108 29.47 -9.48 -15.87
C GLN A 108 28.23 -10.22 -16.38
N LYS A 109 27.50 -10.90 -15.49
CA LYS A 109 26.26 -11.66 -15.73
C LYS A 109 25.04 -10.75 -15.58
N TYR A 110 24.90 -9.80 -16.50
CA TYR A 110 23.90 -8.73 -16.36
C TYR A 110 22.45 -9.21 -16.49
N SER A 111 22.21 -10.28 -17.26
CA SER A 111 20.85 -10.85 -17.40
C SER A 111 20.38 -11.45 -16.09
N GLU A 112 21.27 -12.19 -15.42
CA GLU A 112 21.02 -12.80 -14.12
C GLU A 112 20.85 -11.73 -13.04
N ALA A 113 21.68 -10.69 -13.05
CA ALA A 113 21.53 -9.54 -12.15
C ALA A 113 20.13 -8.91 -12.28
N LEU A 114 19.66 -8.66 -13.51
CA LEU A 114 18.32 -8.12 -13.77
C LEU A 114 17.21 -9.03 -13.24
N GLY A 115 17.33 -10.34 -13.43
CA GLY A 115 16.38 -11.32 -12.90
C GLY A 115 16.28 -11.28 -11.38
N VAL A 116 17.41 -11.16 -10.69
CA VAL A 116 17.46 -11.08 -9.22
C VAL A 116 16.91 -9.74 -8.71
N TYR A 117 17.26 -8.62 -9.33
CA TYR A 117 16.71 -7.31 -8.97
C TYR A 117 15.19 -7.22 -9.17
N SER A 118 14.66 -7.85 -10.23
CA SER A 118 13.20 -7.94 -10.44
C SER A 118 12.52 -8.65 -9.27
N LYS A 119 13.04 -9.79 -8.81
CA LYS A 119 12.50 -10.50 -7.62
C LYS A 119 12.54 -9.62 -6.36
N ALA A 120 13.62 -8.86 -6.16
CA ALA A 120 13.72 -7.93 -5.05
C ALA A 120 12.65 -6.83 -5.13
N LEU A 121 12.40 -6.28 -6.33
CA LEU A 121 11.35 -5.29 -6.54
C LEU A 121 9.94 -5.87 -6.28
N GLU A 122 9.68 -7.11 -6.70
CA GLU A 122 8.41 -7.81 -6.42
C GLU A 122 8.14 -7.95 -4.92
N ASN A 123 9.15 -8.39 -4.15
CA ASN A 123 9.05 -8.49 -2.68
C ASN A 123 8.69 -7.15 -2.04
N LEU A 124 9.19 -6.05 -2.60
CA LEU A 124 8.97 -4.72 -2.06
C LEU A 124 7.60 -4.14 -2.44
N LYS A 125 6.96 -4.57 -3.55
CA LYS A 125 5.72 -3.98 -4.08
C LYS A 125 4.62 -3.70 -3.04
N PRO A 126 4.32 -4.60 -2.09
CA PRO A 126 3.24 -4.38 -1.12
C PRO A 126 3.54 -3.30 -0.07
N PHE A 127 4.80 -2.88 0.06
CA PHE A 127 5.25 -2.02 1.14
C PHE A 127 5.57 -0.60 0.66
N SER A 128 5.48 0.34 1.60
CA SER A 128 5.83 1.75 1.41
C SER A 128 6.69 2.24 2.58
N GLY A 129 7.40 3.34 2.36
CA GLY A 129 8.32 3.95 3.32
C GLY A 129 9.56 4.49 2.62
N ASP A 130 10.29 5.38 3.29
CA ASP A 130 11.50 6.00 2.75
C ASP A 130 12.59 4.94 2.52
N ASP A 131 12.74 4.01 3.46
CA ASP A 131 13.61 2.84 3.38
C ASP A 131 13.31 1.98 2.14
N ILE A 132 12.04 1.67 1.91
CA ILE A 132 11.58 0.89 0.76
C ILE A 132 11.85 1.65 -0.54
N SER A 133 11.58 2.96 -0.57
CA SER A 133 11.77 3.81 -1.73
C SER A 133 13.25 3.92 -2.11
N GLN A 134 14.13 4.10 -1.14
CA GLN A 134 15.59 4.13 -1.33
C GLN A 134 16.11 2.80 -1.89
N LEU A 135 15.65 1.67 -1.35
CA LEU A 135 16.06 0.36 -1.84
C LEU A 135 15.58 0.12 -3.28
N ARG A 136 14.31 0.45 -3.58
CA ARG A 136 13.77 0.37 -4.95
C ARG A 136 14.57 1.24 -5.92
N LEU A 137 14.91 2.47 -5.53
CA LEU A 137 15.72 3.36 -6.35
C LEU A 137 17.10 2.73 -6.65
N SER A 138 17.78 2.20 -5.63
CA SER A 138 19.06 1.51 -5.81
C SER A 138 18.95 0.32 -6.78
N LEU A 139 17.90 -0.48 -6.67
CA LEU A 139 17.65 -1.62 -7.56
C LEU A 139 17.42 -1.15 -9.00
N LEU A 140 16.58 -0.12 -9.21
CA LEU A 140 16.29 0.43 -10.53
C LEU A 140 17.53 1.04 -11.20
N LEU A 141 18.35 1.76 -10.44
CA LEU A 141 19.61 2.32 -10.95
C LEU A 141 20.58 1.22 -11.40
N ASN A 142 20.70 0.15 -10.62
CA ASN A 142 21.55 -0.99 -10.99
C ASN A 142 20.99 -1.73 -12.20
N SER A 143 19.67 -1.90 -12.31
CA SER A 143 19.04 -2.48 -13.50
C SER A 143 19.27 -1.63 -14.75
N ALA A 144 19.15 -0.30 -14.64
CA ALA A 144 19.46 0.61 -15.74
C ALA A 144 20.91 0.48 -16.19
N MET A 145 21.85 0.41 -15.24
CA MET A 145 23.26 0.16 -15.53
C MET A 145 23.47 -1.18 -16.26
N CYS A 146 22.79 -2.25 -15.84
CA CYS A 146 22.87 -3.56 -16.49
C CYS A 146 22.42 -3.50 -17.95
N HIS A 147 21.28 -2.85 -18.23
CA HIS A 147 20.80 -2.65 -19.60
C HIS A 147 21.77 -1.84 -20.46
N LEU A 148 22.37 -0.78 -19.91
CA LEU A 148 23.39 0.00 -20.61
C LEU A 148 24.62 -0.86 -20.95
N LYS A 149 25.05 -1.72 -20.03
CA LYS A 149 26.21 -2.61 -20.23
C LYS A 149 25.93 -3.77 -21.19
N GLN A 150 24.68 -4.22 -21.30
CA GLN A 150 24.29 -5.21 -22.31
C GLN A 150 24.26 -4.62 -23.73
N ASN A 151 23.94 -3.33 -23.86
CA ASN A 151 23.90 -2.62 -25.13
C ASN A 151 25.21 -1.88 -25.46
N ASP A 152 26.30 -2.17 -24.73
CA ASP A 152 27.61 -1.55 -24.97
C ASP A 152 28.27 -2.15 -26.22
N PRO A 153 28.40 -1.41 -27.33
CA PRO A 153 28.93 -1.94 -28.58
C PRO A 153 30.38 -2.41 -28.45
N ALA A 154 31.15 -1.89 -27.49
CA ALA A 154 32.52 -2.35 -27.24
C ALA A 154 32.61 -3.82 -26.82
N ARG A 155 31.53 -4.41 -26.27
CA ARG A 155 31.45 -5.84 -25.91
C ARG A 155 31.08 -6.76 -27.07
N THR A 156 30.66 -6.22 -28.21
CA THR A 156 30.27 -7.03 -29.38
C THR A 156 31.46 -7.38 -30.27
N VAL A 157 32.66 -6.90 -29.94
CA VAL A 157 33.88 -6.97 -30.76
C VAL A 157 35.00 -7.82 -30.14
N GLU A 158 34.76 -8.46 -28.99
CA GLU A 158 35.64 -9.49 -28.41
C GLU A 158 35.13 -10.89 -28.77
#